data_AF-A0A9E2GWB0-F1
#
_entry.id   AF-A0A9E2GWB0-F1
#
_cell.length_a   1.000
_cell.length_b   1.000
_cell.length_c   1.000
_cell.angle_alpha   90.00
_cell.angle_beta   90.00
_cell.angle_gamma   90.00
#
_symmetry.space_group_name_H-M   'P 1'
#
loop_
_entity.id
_entity.type
_entity.pdbx_description
1 polymer ?
#
loop_
_entity_poly.entity_id
_entity_poly.type
_entity_poly.pdbx_seq_one_letter_code
_entity_poly.pdbx_strand_id
1 'polypeptide(L)'
;MAKPSTKKKTQSPQERKAQHERERLRRLHELIESLGAMKVFRSLPKADRDMIEGLRAPRPVIADDDRLPQECVRYYREVLDGALAGPPVPMGESGRMITLRDYFSVGMSLIRSQMIFEKEGHPMAGEWTRALEPLITLHEEQGPDRPIYVLLINLRVSSWIFSDAEQGYFLPEMNVVAPRDKRTMPVFSIQIRFFEPEHRRFTLDARQRTCFRVHAHDENLRTMTPCVLSTGLLPGQEDQPERSLPVYVQKHALHRLEERMRPYPMHIADHMLSDSIAQARVLPLGLNSYLIEMRYMDIRIGYLVAEVVDDAVVLRTFLFITQSGTPEGDRFNEALRIGNYEKRWFELDCLSGFAHSDLCEDPRFQELLESCGLADLTKMVLEELPLVLKEDQRHLHGLEVRKILMEQSRFSVADEDA
;
A
#
# COMPACT_ATOMS: atom_id res chain seq x y z
N MET A 1 14.58 11.75 55.29
CA MET A 1 14.23 12.93 54.48
C MET A 1 13.52 12.44 53.22
N ALA A 2 12.20 12.58 53.15
CA ALA A 2 11.40 12.19 51.99
C ALA A 2 11.43 13.30 50.93
N LYS A 3 11.76 12.97 49.68
CA LYS A 3 11.72 13.92 48.55
C LYS A 3 10.27 14.32 48.27
N PRO A 4 9.95 15.63 48.14
CA PRO A 4 8.60 16.06 47.83
C PRO A 4 8.28 15.68 46.37
N SER A 5 7.17 14.95 46.16
CA SER A 5 6.68 14.64 44.83
C SER A 5 6.04 15.90 44.21
N THR A 6 6.64 16.39 43.13
CA THR A 6 6.08 17.46 42.31
C THR A 6 4.86 16.93 41.55
N LYS A 7 3.66 17.15 42.10
CA LYS A 7 2.40 16.98 41.36
C LYS A 7 2.43 17.91 40.13
N LYS A 8 2.64 17.37 38.93
CA LYS A 8 2.40 18.08 37.66
C LYS A 8 0.93 18.56 37.68
N LYS A 9 0.71 19.89 37.74
CA LYS A 9 -0.62 20.49 37.59
C LYS A 9 -1.15 20.12 36.20
N THR A 10 -2.19 19.30 36.15
CA THR A 10 -2.91 18.98 34.93
C THR A 10 -3.63 20.24 34.44
N GLN A 11 -3.26 20.74 33.25
CA GLN A 11 -3.90 21.91 32.64
C GLN A 11 -5.42 21.75 32.53
N SER A 12 -6.15 22.83 32.73
CA SER A 12 -7.60 22.86 32.53
C SER A 12 -7.97 22.71 31.05
N PRO A 13 -9.20 22.22 30.73
CA PRO A 13 -9.67 22.10 29.34
C PRO A 13 -9.64 23.42 28.56
N GLN A 14 -9.89 24.55 29.23
CA GLN A 14 -9.83 25.88 28.60
C GLN A 14 -8.40 26.30 28.25
N GLU A 15 -7.43 26.05 29.14
CA GLU A 15 -6.01 26.32 28.87
C GLU A 15 -5.49 25.47 27.70
N ARG A 16 -5.89 24.20 27.63
CA ARG A 16 -5.55 23.32 26.48
C ARG A 16 -6.11 23.84 25.17
N LYS A 17 -7.38 24.29 25.16
CA LYS A 17 -8.01 24.85 23.96
C LYS A 17 -7.29 26.13 23.50
N ALA A 18 -6.96 27.03 24.43
CA ALA A 18 -6.23 28.25 24.12
C ALA A 18 -4.81 27.96 23.62
N GLN A 19 -4.12 26.98 24.19
CA GLN A 19 -2.80 26.54 23.74
C GLN A 19 -2.86 25.97 22.32
N HIS A 20 -3.84 25.12 22.02
CA HIS A 20 -4.05 24.58 20.67
C HIS A 20 -4.36 25.68 19.63
N GLU A 21 -5.17 26.67 19.99
CA GLU A 21 -5.49 27.80 19.12
C GLU A 21 -4.23 28.62 18.79
N ARG A 22 -3.42 28.95 19.80
CA ARG A 22 -2.15 29.68 19.63
C ARG A 22 -1.17 28.92 18.76
N GLU A 23 -1.02 27.62 19.00
CA GLU A 23 -0.13 26.76 18.24
C GLU A 23 -0.56 26.64 16.77
N ARG A 24 -1.87 26.57 16.50
CA ARG A 24 -2.40 26.58 15.14
C ARG A 24 -2.09 27.91 14.43
N LEU A 25 -2.35 29.04 15.09
CA LEU A 25 -2.09 30.37 14.51
C LEU A 25 -0.59 30.57 14.23
N ARG A 26 0.28 30.12 15.15
CA ARG A 26 1.73 30.12 14.95
C ARG A 26 2.10 29.38 13.65
N ARG A 27 1.63 28.15 13.48
CA ARG A 27 1.89 27.34 12.28
C ARG A 27 1.32 27.96 11.00
N LEU A 28 0.13 28.57 11.09
CA LEU A 28 -0.48 29.26 9.96
C LEU A 28 0.41 30.40 9.48
N HIS A 29 0.88 31.25 10.40
CA HIS A 29 1.79 32.35 10.08
C HIS A 29 3.15 31.85 9.57
N GLU A 30 3.70 30.79 10.16
CA GLU A 30 4.93 30.14 9.67
C GLU A 30 4.76 29.61 8.24
N LEU A 31 3.62 29.00 7.92
CA LEU A 31 3.33 28.55 6.56
C LEU A 31 3.20 29.75 5.60
N ILE A 32 2.45 30.79 5.96
CA ILE A 32 2.35 32.03 5.15
C ILE A 32 3.73 32.66 4.91
N GLU A 33 4.59 32.69 5.92
CA GLU A 33 5.96 33.19 5.81
C GLU A 33 6.81 32.31 4.90
N SER A 34 6.75 30.99 5.07
CA SER A 34 7.44 30.03 4.20
C SER A 34 7.00 30.15 2.75
N LEU A 35 5.75 30.52 2.49
CA LEU A 35 5.22 30.78 1.14
C LEU A 35 5.68 32.14 0.57
N GLY A 36 6.30 33.00 1.37
CA GLY A 36 6.61 34.38 0.98
C GLY A 36 5.36 35.28 0.90
N ALA A 37 4.23 34.79 1.42
CA ALA A 37 2.93 35.46 1.34
C ALA A 37 2.70 36.47 2.47
N MET A 38 3.62 36.59 3.43
CA MET A 38 3.44 37.43 4.63
C MET A 38 3.23 38.91 4.31
N LYS A 39 3.87 39.44 3.26
CA LYS A 39 3.65 40.84 2.81
C LYS A 39 2.21 41.05 2.35
N VAL A 40 1.70 40.16 1.50
CA VAL A 40 0.33 40.20 0.98
C VAL A 40 -0.67 40.00 2.12
N PHE A 41 -0.41 39.05 3.02
CA PHE A 41 -1.25 38.81 4.18
C PHE A 41 -1.37 40.06 5.07
N ARG A 42 -0.27 40.76 5.34
CA ARG A 42 -0.27 41.99 6.17
C ARG A 42 -0.98 43.17 5.50
N SER A 43 -1.06 43.21 4.17
CA SER A 43 -1.81 44.25 3.44
C SER A 43 -3.30 43.98 3.36
N LEU A 44 -3.76 42.76 3.69
CA LEU A 44 -5.19 42.48 3.76
C LEU A 44 -5.89 43.32 4.84
N PRO A 45 -7.13 43.75 4.60
CA PRO A 45 -7.98 44.33 5.64
C PRO A 45 -8.03 43.44 6.89
N LYS A 46 -8.21 44.06 8.06
CA LYS A 46 -8.26 43.32 9.33
C LYS A 46 -9.34 42.23 9.32
N ALA A 47 -10.52 42.53 8.77
CA ALA A 47 -11.62 41.57 8.69
C ALA A 47 -11.24 40.29 7.92
N ASP A 48 -10.44 40.43 6.86
CA ASP A 48 -10.02 39.30 6.04
C ASP A 48 -8.92 38.48 6.74
N ARG A 49 -7.99 39.15 7.42
CA ARG A 49 -7.01 38.44 8.27
C ARG A 49 -7.69 37.67 9.39
N ASP A 50 -8.64 38.30 10.09
CA ASP A 50 -9.42 37.67 11.15
C ASP A 50 -10.25 36.49 10.59
N MET A 51 -10.73 36.59 9.34
CA MET A 51 -11.42 35.50 8.65
C MET A 51 -10.49 34.34 8.34
N ILE A 52 -9.33 34.58 7.71
CA ILE A 52 -8.31 33.56 7.40
C ILE A 52 -7.84 32.86 8.67
N GLU A 53 -7.50 33.63 9.70
CA GLU A 53 -7.10 33.11 11.01
C GLU A 53 -8.24 32.33 11.66
N GLY A 54 -9.50 32.71 11.43
CA GLY A 54 -10.68 32.02 11.92
C GLY A 54 -11.03 30.71 11.21
N LEU A 55 -10.51 30.47 9.99
CA LEU A 55 -10.76 29.24 9.23
C LEU A 55 -10.11 28.03 9.90
N ARG A 56 -10.90 26.96 10.09
CA ARG A 56 -10.47 25.74 10.77
C ARG A 56 -10.48 24.57 9.80
N ALA A 57 -9.31 23.97 9.56
CA ALA A 57 -9.20 22.69 8.89
C ALA A 57 -9.02 21.56 9.91
N PRO A 58 -10.05 20.73 10.15
CA PRO A 58 -9.93 19.60 11.06
C PRO A 58 -9.00 18.55 10.44
N ARG A 59 -8.22 17.87 11.29
CA ARG A 59 -7.35 16.78 10.85
C ARG A 59 -8.20 15.61 10.34
N PRO A 60 -7.68 14.81 9.39
CA PRO A 60 -8.28 13.54 9.05
C PRO A 60 -8.42 12.66 10.30
N VAL A 61 -9.45 11.84 10.33
CA VAL A 61 -9.74 10.93 11.46
C VAL A 61 -10.11 9.55 10.94
N ILE A 62 -9.75 8.50 11.67
CA ILE A 62 -10.30 7.16 11.45
C ILE A 62 -11.72 7.16 12.05
N ALA A 63 -12.71 6.86 11.22
CA ALA A 63 -14.09 6.69 11.65
C ALA A 63 -14.20 5.50 12.60
N ASP A 64 -15.01 5.63 13.65
CA ASP A 64 -15.37 4.49 14.47
C ASP A 64 -16.29 3.56 13.66
N ASP A 65 -15.98 2.26 13.67
CA ASP A 65 -16.82 1.21 13.09
C ASP A 65 -16.86 0.05 14.09
N ASP A 66 -18.02 -0.15 14.73
CA ASP A 66 -18.22 -1.17 15.76
C ASP A 66 -18.05 -2.60 15.24
N ARG A 67 -17.98 -2.79 13.91
CA ARG A 67 -17.74 -4.09 13.27
C ARG A 67 -16.26 -4.45 13.21
N LEU A 68 -15.37 -3.47 13.34
CA LEU A 68 -13.93 -3.70 13.32
C LEU A 68 -13.40 -3.95 14.73
N PRO A 69 -12.44 -4.87 14.90
CA PRO A 69 -11.74 -5.03 16.17
C PRO A 69 -11.07 -3.72 16.60
N GLN A 70 -11.07 -3.45 17.91
CA GLN A 70 -10.51 -2.21 18.46
C GLN A 70 -9.02 -2.07 18.13
N GLU A 71 -8.30 -3.18 18.07
CA GLU A 71 -6.90 -3.25 17.72
C GLU A 71 -6.64 -2.80 16.28
N CYS A 72 -7.51 -3.17 15.33
CA CYS A 72 -7.45 -2.67 13.95
C CYS A 72 -7.65 -1.16 13.90
N VAL A 73 -8.67 -0.64 14.60
CA VAL A 73 -8.93 0.80 14.65
C VAL A 73 -7.76 1.56 15.29
N ARG A 74 -7.18 1.02 16.37
CA ARG A 74 -5.99 1.58 17.02
C ARG A 74 -4.80 1.60 16.06
N TYR A 75 -4.55 0.50 15.36
CA TYR A 75 -3.49 0.41 14.36
C TYR A 75 -3.63 1.47 13.27
N TYR A 76 -4.81 1.62 12.67
CA TYR A 76 -5.02 2.65 11.64
C TYR A 76 -4.86 4.08 12.17
N ARG A 77 -5.18 4.33 13.44
CA ARG A 77 -4.93 5.64 14.08
C ARG A 77 -3.43 5.91 14.21
N GLU A 78 -2.65 4.92 14.61
CA GLU A 78 -1.19 5.03 14.69
C GLU A 78 -0.56 5.25 13.32
N VAL A 79 -1.02 4.51 12.30
CA VAL A 79 -0.59 4.71 10.90
C VAL A 79 -0.94 6.12 10.42
N LEU A 80 -2.17 6.58 10.68
CA LEU A 80 -2.63 7.93 10.33
C LEU A 80 -1.75 9.00 11.01
N ASP A 81 -1.56 8.91 12.31
CA ASP A 81 -0.73 9.87 13.06
C ASP A 81 0.73 9.85 12.58
N GLY A 82 1.24 8.66 12.28
CA GLY A 82 2.56 8.44 11.71
C GLY A 82 2.73 9.02 10.31
N ALA A 83 1.73 8.88 9.44
CA ALA A 83 1.71 9.48 8.10
C ALA A 83 1.64 11.02 8.19
N LEU A 84 0.79 11.55 9.09
CA LEU A 84 0.70 12.99 9.33
C LEU A 84 2.02 13.57 9.87
N ALA A 85 2.74 12.83 10.71
CA ALA A 85 4.04 13.21 11.26
C ALA A 85 5.23 12.86 10.34
N GLY A 86 4.99 12.25 9.18
CA GLY A 86 6.02 11.74 8.29
C GLY A 86 6.88 12.83 7.64
N PRO A 87 7.81 12.41 6.76
CA PRO A 87 8.62 13.33 5.97
C PRO A 87 7.75 14.35 5.25
N PRO A 88 8.20 15.62 5.15
CA PRO A 88 7.45 16.62 4.43
C PRO A 88 7.49 16.35 2.92
N VAL A 89 6.49 16.86 2.20
CA VAL A 89 6.38 16.81 0.73
C VAL A 89 6.73 18.17 0.13
N PRO A 90 7.27 18.23 -1.10
CA PRO A 90 7.57 19.49 -1.76
C PRO A 90 6.29 20.27 -2.11
N MET A 91 6.36 21.60 -2.03
CA MET A 91 5.33 22.55 -2.46
C MET A 91 5.76 23.19 -3.78
N GLY A 92 5.33 22.58 -4.89
CA GLY A 92 5.68 23.00 -6.25
C GLY A 92 7.19 22.99 -6.53
N GLU A 93 7.60 23.64 -7.61
CA GLU A 93 9.01 23.66 -8.06
C GLU A 93 9.95 24.48 -7.16
N SER A 94 9.40 25.19 -6.17
CA SER A 94 10.17 26.06 -5.27
C SER A 94 11.10 25.29 -4.31
N GLY A 95 10.95 23.96 -4.19
CA GLY A 95 11.69 23.11 -3.26
C GLY A 95 11.32 23.33 -1.78
N ARG A 96 10.29 24.13 -1.49
CA ARG A 96 9.77 24.32 -0.12
C ARG A 96 9.04 23.06 0.32
N MET A 97 9.08 22.75 1.62
CA MET A 97 8.58 21.48 2.14
C MET A 97 7.42 21.71 3.13
N ILE A 98 6.40 20.86 3.12
CA ILE A 98 5.27 20.89 4.06
C ILE A 98 4.96 19.49 4.59
N THR A 99 4.71 19.35 5.89
CA THR A 99 4.24 18.08 6.45
C THR A 99 2.76 17.86 6.12
N LEU A 100 2.31 16.61 5.99
CA LEU A 100 0.88 16.32 5.83
C LEU A 100 0.06 16.89 7.01
N ARG A 101 0.61 16.85 8.23
CA ARG A 101 0.00 17.49 9.41
C ARG A 101 -0.27 18.97 9.22
N ASP A 102 0.71 19.72 8.70
CA ASP A 102 0.56 21.17 8.52
C ASP A 102 -0.30 21.48 7.29
N TYR A 103 -0.19 20.69 6.23
CA TYR A 103 -1.11 20.75 5.09
C TYR A 103 -2.58 20.62 5.52
N PHE A 104 -2.94 19.55 6.24
CA PHE A 104 -4.32 19.33 6.65
C PHE A 104 -4.80 20.27 7.76
N SER A 105 -3.90 20.83 8.58
CA SER A 105 -4.30 21.69 9.70
C SER A 105 -4.35 23.18 9.39
N VAL A 106 -3.43 23.69 8.55
CA VAL A 106 -3.33 25.12 8.22
C VAL A 106 -3.27 25.37 6.71
N GLY A 107 -2.68 24.48 5.91
CA GLY A 107 -2.63 24.61 4.45
C GLY A 107 -4.03 24.64 3.82
N MET A 108 -4.91 23.71 4.20
CA MET A 108 -6.30 23.68 3.75
C MET A 108 -7.09 24.95 4.13
N SER A 109 -6.75 25.62 5.23
CA SER A 109 -7.36 26.92 5.57
C SER A 109 -6.93 28.02 4.60
N LEU A 110 -5.66 28.03 4.16
CA LEU A 110 -5.17 28.98 3.16
C LEU A 110 -5.80 28.75 1.79
N ILE A 111 -5.86 27.48 1.34
CA ILE A 111 -6.56 27.11 0.10
C ILE A 111 -8.01 27.56 0.16
N ARG A 112 -8.72 27.29 1.27
CA ARG A 112 -10.10 27.74 1.44
C ARG A 112 -10.24 29.26 1.36
N SER A 113 -9.32 30.01 1.95
CA SER A 113 -9.38 31.48 1.90
C SER A 113 -9.25 32.01 0.47
N GLN A 114 -8.40 31.40 -0.35
CA GLN A 114 -8.29 31.74 -1.76
C GLN A 114 -9.59 31.43 -2.51
N MET A 115 -10.20 30.26 -2.29
CA MET A 115 -11.50 29.93 -2.91
C MET A 115 -12.61 30.93 -2.52
N ILE A 116 -12.60 31.42 -1.28
CA ILE A 116 -13.55 32.45 -0.82
C ILE A 116 -13.30 33.76 -1.55
N PHE A 117 -12.04 34.23 -1.59
CA PHE A 117 -11.69 35.48 -2.27
C PHE A 117 -12.05 35.47 -3.75
N GLU A 118 -11.78 34.37 -4.45
CA GLU A 118 -12.14 34.24 -5.86
C GLU A 118 -13.66 34.24 -6.07
N LYS A 119 -14.38 33.44 -5.28
CA LYS A 119 -15.84 33.36 -5.36
C LYS A 119 -16.53 34.70 -5.07
N GLU A 120 -15.98 35.48 -4.15
CA GLU A 120 -16.53 36.78 -3.75
C GLU A 120 -16.03 37.95 -4.61
N GLY A 121 -15.12 37.71 -5.56
CA GLY A 121 -14.54 38.77 -6.38
C GLY A 121 -13.68 39.75 -5.58
N HIS A 122 -12.99 39.27 -4.54
CA HIS A 122 -12.21 40.11 -3.64
C HIS A 122 -11.09 40.85 -4.40
N PRO A 123 -10.85 42.16 -4.18
CA PRO A 123 -9.86 42.94 -4.94
C PRO A 123 -8.43 42.38 -4.90
N MET A 124 -8.07 41.70 -3.82
CA MET A 124 -6.75 41.06 -3.66
C MET A 124 -6.71 39.58 -4.06
N ALA A 125 -7.78 39.02 -4.64
CA ALA A 125 -7.85 37.59 -4.98
C ALA A 125 -6.65 37.16 -5.83
N GLY A 126 -6.33 37.88 -6.91
CA GLY A 126 -5.21 37.53 -7.80
C GLY A 126 -3.81 37.71 -7.17
N GLU A 127 -3.64 38.62 -6.21
CA GLU A 127 -2.37 38.70 -5.43
C GLU A 127 -2.26 37.57 -4.42
N TRP A 128 -3.38 37.20 -3.79
CA TRP A 128 -3.43 36.12 -2.82
C TRP A 128 -3.23 34.74 -3.47
N THR A 129 -3.90 34.47 -4.60
CA THR A 129 -3.69 33.25 -5.39
C THR A 129 -2.22 33.10 -5.79
N ARG A 130 -1.60 34.14 -6.38
CA ARG A 130 -0.17 34.12 -6.73
C ARG A 130 0.75 33.90 -5.53
N ALA A 131 0.41 34.46 -4.36
CA ALA A 131 1.20 34.28 -3.15
C ALA A 131 1.09 32.85 -2.57
N LEU A 132 -0.03 32.16 -2.84
CA LEU A 132 -0.28 30.78 -2.40
C LEU A 132 0.02 29.74 -3.49
N GLU A 133 0.49 30.15 -4.67
CA GLU A 133 0.69 29.30 -5.84
C GLU A 133 1.36 27.95 -5.50
N PRO A 134 2.49 27.89 -4.76
CA PRO A 134 3.14 26.60 -4.47
C PRO A 134 2.25 25.60 -3.70
N LEU A 135 1.35 26.11 -2.86
CA LEU A 135 0.42 25.28 -2.08
C LEU A 135 -0.81 24.89 -2.92
N ILE A 136 -1.27 25.78 -3.82
CA ILE A 136 -2.38 25.50 -4.74
C ILE A 136 -1.94 24.43 -5.75
N THR A 137 -0.77 24.58 -6.36
CA THR A 137 -0.21 23.57 -7.27
C THR A 137 -0.16 22.20 -6.60
N LEU A 138 0.36 22.10 -5.37
CA LEU A 138 0.38 20.84 -4.60
C LEU A 138 -1.03 20.28 -4.31
N HIS A 139 -2.02 21.15 -4.08
CA HIS A 139 -3.40 20.72 -3.82
C HIS A 139 -4.09 20.15 -5.06
N GLU A 140 -3.84 20.79 -6.21
CA GLU A 140 -4.44 20.50 -7.51
C GLU A 140 -3.71 19.41 -8.29
N GLU A 141 -2.47 19.10 -7.88
CA GLU A 141 -1.63 18.07 -8.46
C GLU A 141 -2.40 16.75 -8.65
N GLN A 142 -2.32 16.24 -9.88
CA GLN A 142 -2.82 14.91 -10.23
C GLN A 142 -1.62 13.98 -10.21
N GLY A 143 -1.45 13.22 -9.13
CA GLY A 143 -0.28 12.36 -9.03
C GLY A 143 -0.03 11.82 -7.63
N PRO A 144 1.08 11.07 -7.47
CA PRO A 144 1.44 10.41 -6.23
C PRO A 144 1.81 11.40 -5.11
N ASP A 145 2.25 12.61 -5.46
CA ASP A 145 2.71 13.61 -4.48
C ASP A 145 1.57 14.41 -3.85
N ARG A 146 0.34 14.29 -4.38
CA ARG A 146 -0.84 14.95 -3.83
C ARG A 146 -1.03 14.53 -2.37
N PRO A 147 -1.13 15.46 -1.39
CA PRO A 147 -1.16 15.11 0.03
C PRO A 147 -2.25 14.12 0.46
N ILE A 148 -3.42 14.18 -0.19
CA ILE A 148 -4.52 13.23 0.02
C ILE A 148 -4.14 11.84 -0.48
N TYR A 149 -3.48 11.75 -1.63
CA TYR A 149 -3.00 10.49 -2.18
C TYR A 149 -1.92 9.89 -1.28
N VAL A 150 -0.92 10.68 -0.87
CA VAL A 150 0.14 10.26 0.05
C VAL A 150 -0.44 9.71 1.37
N LEU A 151 -1.47 10.36 1.91
CA LEU A 151 -2.14 9.88 3.11
C LEU A 151 -2.81 8.52 2.89
N LEU A 152 -3.58 8.40 1.80
CA LEU A 152 -4.34 7.19 1.47
C LEU A 152 -3.43 6.01 1.13
N ILE A 153 -2.34 6.22 0.40
CA ILE A 153 -1.39 5.15 0.07
C ILE A 153 -0.74 4.59 1.35
N ASN A 154 -0.35 5.45 2.31
CA ASN A 154 0.21 4.99 3.58
C ASN A 154 -0.77 4.08 4.34
N LEU A 155 -2.05 4.46 4.40
CA LEU A 155 -3.09 3.66 5.06
C LEU A 155 -3.36 2.35 4.31
N ARG A 156 -3.35 2.37 2.98
CA ARG A 156 -3.61 1.20 2.12
C ARG A 156 -2.49 0.19 2.17
N VAL A 157 -1.24 0.63 2.01
CA VAL A 157 -0.06 -0.23 2.16
C VAL A 157 -0.04 -0.89 3.54
N SER A 158 -0.44 -0.15 4.58
CA SER A 158 -0.56 -0.71 5.93
C SER A 158 -1.67 -1.77 6.05
N SER A 159 -2.71 -1.68 5.21
CA SER A 159 -3.80 -2.66 5.18
C SER A 159 -3.38 -3.99 4.58
N TRP A 160 -2.41 -3.99 3.66
CA TRP A 160 -1.85 -5.20 3.06
C TRP A 160 -1.23 -6.15 4.10
N ILE A 161 -0.77 -5.63 5.25
CA ILE A 161 -0.16 -6.44 6.32
C ILE A 161 -1.11 -7.50 6.89
N PHE A 162 -2.41 -7.26 6.87
CA PHE A 162 -3.43 -8.16 7.41
C PHE A 162 -4.60 -8.37 6.45
N SER A 163 -4.40 -8.09 5.16
CA SER A 163 -5.34 -8.42 4.09
C SER A 163 -4.78 -9.53 3.24
N ASP A 164 -5.58 -10.57 2.98
CA ASP A 164 -5.23 -11.61 2.02
C ASP A 164 -6.50 -12.27 1.46
N ALA A 165 -6.34 -13.03 0.37
CA ALA A 165 -7.44 -13.69 -0.32
C ALA A 165 -8.24 -14.66 0.59
N GLU A 166 -7.63 -15.16 1.67
CA GLU A 166 -8.26 -16.11 2.59
C GLU A 166 -9.07 -15.41 3.69
N GLN A 167 -8.55 -14.34 4.28
CA GLN A 167 -9.16 -13.60 5.39
C GLN A 167 -10.04 -12.44 4.92
N GLY A 168 -9.86 -12.00 3.67
CA GLY A 168 -10.51 -10.81 3.13
C GLY A 168 -9.61 -9.58 3.17
N TYR A 169 -10.14 -8.46 2.67
CA TYR A 169 -9.38 -7.23 2.45
C TYR A 169 -9.90 -6.07 3.28
N PHE A 170 -9.00 -5.31 3.88
CA PHE A 170 -9.31 -4.05 4.55
C PHE A 170 -8.96 -2.88 3.65
N LEU A 171 -9.94 -2.03 3.35
CA LEU A 171 -9.80 -0.92 2.42
C LEU A 171 -10.14 0.41 3.10
N PRO A 172 -9.15 1.30 3.30
CA PRO A 172 -9.39 2.67 3.69
C PRO A 172 -10.09 3.45 2.58
N GLU A 173 -11.27 3.98 2.89
CA GLU A 173 -12.06 4.89 2.06
C GLU A 173 -12.17 6.25 2.75
N MET A 174 -11.82 7.32 2.03
CA MET A 174 -11.93 8.68 2.55
C MET A 174 -13.28 9.27 2.17
N ASN A 175 -14.06 9.60 3.20
CA ASN A 175 -15.30 10.34 3.10
C ASN A 175 -15.10 11.78 3.54
N VAL A 176 -15.90 12.69 2.97
CA VAL A 176 -15.90 14.11 3.36
C VAL A 176 -17.15 14.39 4.18
N VAL A 177 -16.97 14.63 5.47
CA VAL A 177 -18.07 14.93 6.39
C VAL A 177 -18.33 16.42 6.38
N ALA A 178 -19.61 16.80 6.18
CA ALA A 178 -20.03 18.20 6.13
C ALA A 178 -19.57 18.97 7.38
N PRO A 179 -19.21 20.26 7.21
CA PRO A 179 -18.72 21.06 8.32
C PRO A 179 -19.83 21.39 9.31
N ARG A 180 -19.45 21.54 10.60
CA ARG A 180 -20.40 21.90 11.67
C ARG A 180 -20.87 23.36 11.62
N ASP A 181 -20.07 24.22 11.00
CA ASP A 181 -20.33 25.65 10.86
C ASP A 181 -19.65 26.22 9.60
N LYS A 182 -19.93 27.48 9.26
CA LYS A 182 -19.39 28.13 8.04
C LYS A 182 -17.87 28.38 8.07
N ARG A 183 -17.22 28.33 9.24
CA ARG A 183 -15.79 28.62 9.42
C ARG A 183 -14.93 27.36 9.52
N THR A 184 -15.57 26.21 9.70
CA THR A 184 -14.93 24.92 9.75
C THR A 184 -14.99 24.28 8.38
N MET A 185 -13.88 23.72 7.93
CA MET A 185 -13.81 22.91 6.72
C MET A 185 -14.47 21.55 6.95
N PRO A 186 -14.93 20.88 5.88
CA PRO A 186 -15.28 19.47 5.97
C PRO A 186 -14.17 18.62 6.60
N VAL A 187 -14.55 17.60 7.36
CA VAL A 187 -13.61 16.64 7.95
C VAL A 187 -13.37 15.50 6.96
N PHE A 188 -12.10 15.16 6.72
CA PHE A 188 -11.75 13.92 6.05
C PHE A 188 -11.91 12.76 7.04
N SER A 189 -12.96 11.97 6.88
CA SER A 189 -13.25 10.80 7.70
C SER A 189 -12.87 9.55 6.94
N ILE A 190 -11.89 8.81 7.43
CA ILE A 190 -11.41 7.58 6.81
C ILE A 190 -12.20 6.43 7.41
N GLN A 191 -13.06 5.81 6.61
CA GLN A 191 -13.74 4.57 6.96
C GLN A 191 -12.91 3.39 6.48
N ILE A 192 -12.73 2.40 7.33
CA ILE A 192 -12.08 1.15 6.93
C ILE A 192 -13.19 0.16 6.57
N ARG A 193 -13.23 -0.28 5.32
CA ARG A 193 -14.19 -1.27 4.86
C ARG A 193 -13.54 -2.64 4.81
N PHE A 194 -14.25 -3.64 5.31
CA PHE A 194 -13.88 -5.03 5.17
C PHE A 194 -14.59 -5.64 3.96
N PHE A 195 -13.83 -6.31 3.10
CA PHE A 195 -14.30 -7.06 1.94
C PHE A 195 -14.14 -8.55 2.24
N GLU A 196 -15.25 -9.27 2.30
CA GLU A 196 -15.27 -10.70 2.57
C GLU A 196 -14.56 -11.49 1.46
N PRO A 197 -13.82 -12.55 1.84
CA PRO A 197 -13.13 -13.41 0.87
C PRO A 197 -14.16 -14.22 0.06
N GLU A 198 -14.09 -14.10 -1.27
CA GLU A 198 -14.83 -14.98 -2.18
C GLU A 198 -14.03 -16.26 -2.41
N HIS A 199 -14.66 -17.42 -2.29
CA HIS A 199 -14.00 -18.71 -2.53
C HIS A 199 -14.90 -19.67 -3.32
N ARG A 200 -14.26 -20.63 -3.99
CA ARG A 200 -14.92 -21.72 -4.73
C ARG A 200 -14.14 -23.01 -4.53
N ARG A 201 -14.84 -24.15 -4.52
CA ARG A 201 -14.23 -25.49 -4.50
C ARG A 201 -14.01 -25.98 -5.92
N PHE A 202 -12.82 -26.50 -6.19
CA PHE A 202 -12.43 -27.06 -7.48
C PHE A 202 -11.91 -28.49 -7.33
N THR A 203 -12.12 -29.32 -8.35
CA THR A 203 -11.58 -30.69 -8.39
C THR A 203 -10.20 -30.68 -9.04
N LEU A 204 -9.14 -30.73 -8.24
CA LEU A 204 -7.75 -30.75 -8.73
C LEU A 204 -7.08 -32.05 -8.30
N ASP A 205 -6.46 -32.78 -9.23
CA ASP A 205 -5.90 -34.13 -9.02
C ASP A 205 -6.86 -35.08 -8.28
N ALA A 206 -8.12 -35.11 -8.70
CA ALA A 206 -9.20 -35.88 -8.09
C ALA A 206 -9.51 -35.55 -6.62
N ARG A 207 -9.04 -34.40 -6.10
CA ARG A 207 -9.35 -33.91 -4.75
C ARG A 207 -10.09 -32.58 -4.83
N GLN A 208 -11.09 -32.41 -3.96
CA GLN A 208 -11.72 -31.10 -3.78
C GLN A 208 -10.77 -30.16 -3.04
N ARG A 209 -10.59 -28.95 -3.57
CA ARG A 209 -9.71 -27.92 -3.01
C ARG A 209 -10.43 -26.59 -2.99
N THR A 210 -10.46 -25.94 -1.84
CA THR A 210 -10.91 -24.55 -1.71
C THR A 210 -9.86 -23.63 -2.32
N CYS A 211 -10.30 -22.74 -3.21
CA CYS A 211 -9.48 -21.70 -3.82
C CYS A 211 -10.18 -20.35 -3.64
N PHE A 212 -9.39 -19.29 -3.47
CA PHE A 212 -9.85 -17.96 -3.13
C PHE A 212 -9.74 -17.02 -4.33
N ARG A 213 -10.73 -16.14 -4.50
CA ARG A 213 -10.79 -15.21 -5.62
C ARG A 213 -9.68 -14.16 -5.47
N VAL A 214 -8.83 -14.05 -6.48
CA VAL A 214 -7.82 -12.99 -6.51
C VAL A 214 -8.51 -11.67 -6.85
N HIS A 215 -8.18 -10.61 -6.11
CA HIS A 215 -8.65 -9.26 -6.35
C HIS A 215 -7.48 -8.31 -6.60
N ALA A 216 -7.67 -7.36 -7.49
CA ALA A 216 -6.76 -6.25 -7.74
C ALA A 216 -7.32 -4.99 -7.09
N HIS A 217 -6.43 -4.10 -6.68
CA HIS A 217 -6.81 -2.70 -6.49
C HIS A 217 -6.95 -2.03 -7.87
N ASP A 218 -7.93 -1.16 -8.07
CA ASP A 218 -7.96 -0.31 -9.27
C ASP A 218 -6.76 0.67 -9.28
N GLU A 219 -6.52 1.34 -10.41
CA GLU A 219 -5.38 2.28 -10.59
C GLU A 219 -5.37 3.41 -9.54
N ASN A 220 -6.54 3.78 -9.01
CA ASN A 220 -6.68 4.80 -7.96
C ASN A 220 -6.74 4.20 -6.54
N LEU A 221 -6.57 2.89 -6.44
CA LEU A 221 -6.65 2.04 -5.25
C LEU A 221 -7.97 2.18 -4.47
N ARG A 222 -9.01 2.78 -5.07
CA ARG A 222 -10.35 3.08 -4.51
C ARG A 222 -11.24 1.86 -4.36
N THR A 223 -11.06 0.84 -5.19
CA THR A 223 -11.94 -0.33 -5.21
C THR A 223 -11.14 -1.60 -5.39
N MET A 224 -11.65 -2.70 -4.84
CA MET A 224 -11.18 -4.03 -5.15
C MET A 224 -11.98 -4.58 -6.33
N THR A 225 -11.30 -5.01 -7.39
CA THR A 225 -11.91 -5.61 -8.58
C THR A 225 -11.46 -7.06 -8.70
N PRO A 226 -12.35 -8.02 -8.99
CA PRO A 226 -11.95 -9.41 -9.18
C PRO A 226 -11.00 -9.54 -10.39
N CYS A 227 -9.86 -10.19 -10.21
CA CYS A 227 -8.91 -10.43 -11.29
C CYS A 227 -9.52 -11.38 -12.34
N VAL A 228 -9.26 -11.10 -13.61
CA VAL A 228 -9.64 -11.96 -14.72
C VAL A 228 -8.45 -12.14 -15.65
N LEU A 229 -8.41 -13.28 -16.34
CA LEU A 229 -7.41 -13.56 -17.37
C LEU A 229 -8.12 -13.87 -18.69
N SER A 230 -7.70 -13.23 -19.78
CA SER A 230 -8.25 -13.48 -21.10
C SER A 230 -7.82 -14.87 -21.61
N THR A 231 -8.74 -15.62 -22.20
CA THR A 231 -8.41 -16.87 -22.91
C THR A 231 -7.51 -16.64 -24.11
N GLY A 232 -7.49 -15.42 -24.69
CA GLY A 232 -6.55 -15.06 -25.75
C GLY A 232 -5.08 -15.04 -25.30
N LEU A 233 -4.83 -14.97 -23.99
CA LEU A 233 -3.49 -15.07 -23.41
C LEU A 233 -3.10 -16.51 -23.06
N LEU A 234 -4.02 -17.48 -23.18
CA LEU A 234 -3.78 -18.86 -22.79
C LEU A 234 -3.36 -19.71 -24.00
N PRO A 235 -2.13 -20.25 -24.03
CA PRO A 235 -1.68 -21.12 -25.11
C PRO A 235 -2.63 -22.31 -25.35
N GLY A 236 -2.95 -22.61 -26.61
CA GLY A 236 -3.84 -23.72 -26.98
C GLY A 236 -5.34 -23.42 -26.85
N GLN A 237 -5.73 -22.17 -26.56
CA GLN A 237 -7.11 -21.71 -26.53
C GLN A 237 -7.43 -20.72 -27.67
N GLU A 238 -6.53 -20.57 -28.65
CA GLU A 238 -6.61 -19.54 -29.70
C GLU A 238 -7.83 -19.71 -30.62
N ASP A 239 -8.32 -20.95 -30.78
CA ASP A 239 -9.47 -21.27 -31.64
C ASP A 239 -10.84 -21.04 -30.97
N GLN A 240 -10.86 -20.66 -29.69
CA GLN A 240 -12.09 -20.39 -28.95
C GLN A 240 -12.42 -18.89 -28.94
N PRO A 241 -13.71 -18.50 -28.84
CA PRO A 241 -14.08 -17.11 -28.61
C PRO A 241 -13.38 -16.54 -27.38
N GLU A 242 -12.79 -15.37 -27.52
CA GLU A 242 -12.10 -14.70 -26.42
C GLU A 242 -13.09 -14.41 -25.28
N ARG A 243 -12.72 -14.83 -24.07
CA ARG A 243 -13.50 -14.61 -22.85
C ARG A 243 -12.58 -14.34 -21.67
N SER A 244 -13.10 -13.62 -20.69
CA SER A 244 -12.39 -13.34 -19.44
C SER A 244 -12.73 -14.40 -18.39
N LEU A 245 -11.75 -15.17 -17.96
CA LEU A 245 -11.91 -16.19 -16.93
C LEU A 245 -11.58 -15.63 -15.55
N PRO A 246 -12.39 -15.91 -14.52
CA PRO A 246 -12.04 -15.56 -13.15
C PRO A 246 -10.81 -16.33 -12.69
N VAL A 247 -9.86 -15.63 -12.06
CA VAL A 247 -8.69 -16.21 -11.38
C VAL A 247 -8.96 -16.51 -9.91
N TYR A 248 -8.61 -17.72 -9.49
CA TYR A 248 -8.62 -18.18 -8.10
C TYR A 248 -7.24 -18.73 -7.71
N VAL A 249 -6.86 -18.59 -6.44
CA VAL A 249 -5.58 -19.04 -5.90
C VAL A 249 -5.79 -20.07 -4.78
N GLN A 250 -4.99 -21.14 -4.81
CA GLN A 250 -4.93 -22.08 -3.70
C GLN A 250 -4.13 -21.49 -2.54
N LYS A 251 -4.56 -21.77 -1.31
CA LYS A 251 -3.77 -21.49 -0.10
C LYS A 251 -2.35 -22.05 -0.19
N HIS A 252 -2.20 -23.22 -0.81
CA HIS A 252 -0.88 -23.82 -1.06
C HIS A 252 0.05 -22.92 -1.89
N ALA A 253 -0.48 -22.25 -2.92
CA ALA A 253 0.33 -21.35 -3.75
C ALA A 253 0.83 -20.14 -2.95
N LEU A 254 -0.03 -19.54 -2.12
CA LEU A 254 0.34 -18.42 -1.25
C LEU A 254 1.39 -18.83 -0.21
N HIS A 255 1.23 -19.98 0.44
CA HIS A 255 2.24 -20.52 1.37
C HIS A 255 3.57 -20.78 0.67
N ARG A 256 3.54 -21.34 -0.53
CA ARG A 256 4.75 -21.61 -1.32
C ARG A 256 5.46 -20.35 -1.77
N LEU A 257 4.70 -19.30 -2.09
CA LEU A 257 5.24 -17.98 -2.36
C LEU A 257 5.88 -17.41 -1.08
N GLU A 258 5.20 -17.50 0.05
CA GLU A 258 5.73 -17.04 1.34
C GLU A 258 7.05 -17.74 1.73
N GLU A 259 7.05 -19.06 1.73
CA GLU A 259 8.23 -19.86 2.09
C GLU A 259 9.44 -19.52 1.22
N ARG A 260 9.25 -19.34 -0.08
CA ARG A 260 10.34 -19.19 -1.04
C ARG A 260 10.83 -17.77 -1.22
N MET A 261 10.02 -16.78 -0.87
CA MET A 261 10.43 -15.38 -0.97
C MET A 261 11.09 -14.86 0.32
N ARG A 262 11.14 -15.64 1.41
CA ARG A 262 11.90 -15.23 2.61
C ARG A 262 13.35 -14.90 2.28
N PRO A 263 13.95 -13.84 2.88
CA PRO A 263 13.41 -13.05 4.00
C PRO A 263 12.53 -11.87 3.57
N TYR A 264 12.11 -11.78 2.30
CA TYR A 264 11.24 -10.72 1.82
C TYR A 264 9.86 -10.78 2.53
N PRO A 265 9.33 -9.66 3.04
CA PRO A 265 8.09 -9.64 3.77
C PRO A 265 6.89 -9.74 2.82
N MET A 266 6.16 -10.84 2.89
CA MET A 266 5.11 -11.19 1.93
C MET A 266 3.73 -10.60 2.22
N HIS A 267 3.67 -9.49 2.94
CA HIS A 267 2.40 -8.76 3.11
C HIS A 267 1.89 -8.15 1.81
N ILE A 268 2.76 -7.97 0.81
CA ILE A 268 2.38 -7.46 -0.51
C ILE A 268 2.10 -8.57 -1.53
N ALA A 269 2.06 -9.84 -1.11
CA ALA A 269 1.92 -11.00 -2.00
C ALA A 269 0.70 -10.90 -2.91
N ASP A 270 -0.46 -10.54 -2.36
CA ASP A 270 -1.71 -10.42 -3.11
C ASP A 270 -1.66 -9.27 -4.13
N HIS A 271 -1.00 -8.17 -3.79
CA HIS A 271 -0.80 -7.06 -4.73
C HIS A 271 0.13 -7.47 -5.88
N MET A 272 1.25 -8.14 -5.57
CA MET A 272 2.15 -8.69 -6.60
C MET A 272 1.42 -9.71 -7.49
N LEU A 273 0.55 -10.52 -6.89
CA LEU A 273 -0.27 -11.50 -7.59
C LEU A 273 -1.24 -10.81 -8.54
N SER A 274 -1.97 -9.80 -8.07
CA SER A 274 -2.94 -9.06 -8.88
C SER A 274 -2.27 -8.35 -10.05
N ASP A 275 -1.11 -7.72 -9.82
CA ASP A 275 -0.38 -6.99 -10.85
C ASP A 275 0.19 -7.94 -11.90
N SER A 276 0.72 -9.09 -11.46
CA SER A 276 1.22 -10.14 -12.35
C SER A 276 0.11 -10.72 -13.23
N ILE A 277 -1.12 -10.82 -12.73
CA ILE A 277 -2.28 -11.25 -13.53
C ILE A 277 -2.71 -10.15 -14.50
N ALA A 278 -2.76 -8.90 -14.06
CA ALA A 278 -3.13 -7.76 -14.90
C ALA A 278 -2.18 -7.59 -16.11
N GLN A 279 -0.91 -7.91 -15.92
CA GLN A 279 0.14 -7.86 -16.95
C GLN A 279 0.65 -9.25 -17.35
N ALA A 280 -0.24 -10.25 -17.32
CA ALA A 280 0.13 -11.65 -17.44
C ALA A 280 0.93 -11.96 -18.71
N ARG A 281 2.09 -12.58 -18.50
CA ARG A 281 2.85 -13.30 -19.52
C ARG A 281 2.74 -14.79 -19.23
N VAL A 282 2.18 -15.52 -20.18
CA VAL A 282 1.79 -16.91 -20.00
C VAL A 282 2.64 -17.81 -20.89
N LEU A 283 3.25 -18.83 -20.30
CA LEU A 283 4.01 -19.87 -21.00
C LEU A 283 3.29 -21.21 -20.87
N PRO A 284 3.36 -22.09 -21.89
CA PRO A 284 2.83 -23.43 -21.79
C PRO A 284 3.69 -24.30 -20.85
N LEU A 285 3.05 -25.07 -19.97
CA LEU A 285 3.72 -26.09 -19.14
C LEU A 285 3.34 -27.52 -19.56
N GLY A 286 2.11 -27.70 -20.06
CA GLY A 286 1.55 -28.98 -20.48
C GLY A 286 0.14 -28.81 -21.03
N LEU A 287 -0.57 -29.93 -21.22
CA LEU A 287 -1.96 -29.88 -21.69
C LEU A 287 -2.84 -29.16 -20.64
N ASN A 288 -3.41 -28.01 -21.00
CA ASN A 288 -4.21 -27.13 -20.13
C ASN A 288 -3.50 -26.65 -18.86
N SER A 289 -2.17 -26.65 -18.83
CA SER A 289 -1.36 -26.15 -17.72
C SER A 289 -0.39 -25.08 -18.19
N TYR A 290 -0.23 -24.04 -17.38
CA TYR A 290 0.44 -22.81 -17.75
C TYR A 290 1.36 -22.33 -16.64
N LEU A 291 2.39 -21.57 -17.03
CA LEU A 291 3.16 -20.73 -16.13
C LEU A 291 2.79 -19.28 -16.37
N ILE A 292 2.35 -18.57 -15.33
CA ILE A 292 2.16 -17.13 -15.37
C ILE A 292 3.37 -16.48 -14.70
N GLU A 293 4.09 -15.60 -15.40
CA GLU A 293 5.20 -14.84 -14.83
C GLU A 293 4.72 -14.07 -13.59
N MET A 294 5.36 -14.31 -12.45
CA MET A 294 5.13 -13.58 -11.20
C MET A 294 6.23 -12.52 -11.06
N ARG A 295 5.82 -11.26 -10.83
CA ARG A 295 6.73 -10.12 -10.79
C ARG A 295 6.54 -9.31 -9.52
N TYR A 296 7.64 -8.72 -9.07
CA TYR A 296 7.66 -7.63 -8.10
C TYR A 296 8.14 -6.38 -8.84
N MET A 297 7.27 -5.38 -9.01
CA MET A 297 7.51 -4.30 -9.97
C MET A 297 7.88 -4.90 -11.34
N ASP A 298 9.02 -4.51 -11.92
CA ASP A 298 9.51 -5.05 -13.17
C ASP A 298 10.37 -6.32 -13.02
N ILE A 299 10.66 -6.77 -11.80
CA ILE A 299 11.57 -7.88 -11.51
C ILE A 299 10.80 -9.19 -11.53
N ARG A 300 11.22 -10.14 -12.36
CA ARG A 300 10.68 -11.50 -12.37
C ARG A 300 11.19 -12.27 -11.15
N ILE A 301 10.27 -12.79 -10.34
CA ILE A 301 10.62 -13.52 -9.12
C ILE A 301 10.31 -15.02 -9.21
N GLY A 302 9.52 -15.43 -10.20
CA GLY A 302 9.14 -16.81 -10.40
C GLY A 302 7.89 -16.94 -11.26
N TYR A 303 7.17 -18.03 -11.08
CA TYR A 303 6.00 -18.37 -11.88
C TYR A 303 4.89 -18.97 -11.02
N LEU A 304 3.65 -18.67 -11.38
CA LEU A 304 2.47 -19.35 -10.86
C LEU A 304 2.10 -20.49 -11.80
N VAL A 305 1.98 -21.70 -11.28
CA VAL A 305 1.43 -22.83 -12.03
C VAL A 305 -0.09 -22.69 -12.03
N ALA A 306 -0.65 -22.56 -13.23
CA ALA A 306 -2.07 -22.33 -13.45
C ALA A 306 -2.69 -23.42 -14.34
N GLU A 307 -3.96 -23.74 -14.11
CA GLU A 307 -4.77 -24.58 -15.00
C GLU A 307 -6.17 -23.99 -15.16
N VAL A 308 -6.83 -24.28 -16.28
CA VAL A 308 -8.24 -23.92 -16.48
C VAL A 308 -9.14 -25.06 -16.01
N VAL A 309 -9.96 -24.80 -14.99
CA VAL A 309 -10.89 -25.77 -14.40
C VAL A 309 -12.23 -25.08 -14.15
N ASP A 310 -13.33 -25.71 -14.60
CA ASP A 310 -14.71 -25.22 -14.40
C ASP A 310 -14.89 -23.74 -14.79
N ASP A 311 -14.39 -23.37 -15.98
CA ASP A 311 -14.40 -22.00 -16.53
C ASP A 311 -13.72 -20.95 -15.63
N ALA A 312 -12.69 -21.35 -14.87
CA ALA A 312 -11.85 -20.47 -14.08
C ALA A 312 -10.37 -20.82 -14.25
N VAL A 313 -9.49 -19.85 -14.01
CA VAL A 313 -8.05 -20.08 -13.92
C VAL A 313 -7.71 -20.32 -12.45
N VAL A 314 -7.16 -21.50 -12.13
CA VAL A 314 -6.79 -21.89 -10.77
C VAL A 314 -5.27 -21.91 -10.63
N LEU A 315 -4.75 -21.09 -9.73
CA LEU A 315 -3.34 -21.00 -9.39
C LEU A 315 -3.02 -22.00 -8.27
N ARG A 316 -2.23 -23.03 -8.60
CA ARG A 316 -2.03 -24.21 -7.76
C ARG A 316 -0.82 -24.11 -6.84
N THR A 317 0.27 -23.58 -7.39
CA THR A 317 1.53 -23.45 -6.67
C THR A 317 2.33 -22.30 -7.25
N PHE A 318 3.25 -21.78 -6.46
CA PHE A 318 4.30 -20.88 -6.92
C PHE A 318 5.56 -21.70 -7.20
N LEU A 319 6.35 -21.31 -8.19
CA LEU A 319 7.71 -21.80 -8.45
C LEU A 319 8.65 -20.63 -8.41
N PHE A 320 9.68 -20.70 -7.55
CA PHE A 320 10.72 -19.68 -7.54
C PHE A 320 11.55 -19.75 -8.83
N ILE A 321 12.13 -18.62 -9.25
CA ILE A 321 12.74 -18.49 -10.58
C ILE A 321 13.88 -19.49 -10.89
N THR A 322 14.55 -20.04 -9.86
CA THR A 322 15.61 -21.05 -10.02
C THR A 322 15.11 -22.50 -9.86
N GLN A 323 13.80 -22.70 -9.62
CA GLN A 323 13.23 -24.03 -9.46
C GLN A 323 13.10 -24.79 -10.78
N SER A 324 13.16 -26.12 -10.69
CA SER A 324 12.90 -26.98 -11.85
C SER A 324 11.46 -26.81 -12.34
N GLY A 325 11.29 -26.84 -13.65
CA GLY A 325 10.02 -26.57 -14.31
C GLY A 325 9.78 -25.07 -14.56
N THR A 326 10.76 -24.21 -14.28
CA THR A 326 10.81 -22.84 -14.78
C THR A 326 11.87 -22.76 -15.90
N PRO A 327 11.67 -21.95 -16.95
CA PRO A 327 12.63 -21.86 -18.05
C PRO A 327 14.04 -21.47 -17.59
N GLU A 328 14.14 -20.50 -16.67
CA GLU A 328 15.38 -20.02 -16.10
C GLU A 328 16.00 -21.05 -15.16
N GLY A 329 15.20 -21.64 -14.27
CA GLY A 329 15.66 -22.66 -13.34
C GLY A 329 16.18 -23.90 -14.04
N ASP A 330 15.57 -24.33 -15.14
CA ASP A 330 16.04 -25.48 -15.92
C ASP A 330 17.41 -25.22 -16.56
N ARG A 331 17.63 -24.04 -17.15
CA ARG A 331 18.95 -23.61 -17.65
C ARG A 331 19.99 -23.52 -16.53
N PHE A 332 19.60 -22.97 -15.38
CA PHE A 332 20.45 -22.85 -14.20
C PHE A 332 20.91 -24.22 -13.68
N ASN A 333 19.99 -25.19 -13.61
CA ASN A 333 20.32 -26.56 -13.20
C ASN A 333 21.31 -27.22 -14.16
N GLU A 334 21.11 -27.03 -15.48
CA GLU A 334 21.99 -27.56 -16.50
C GLU A 334 23.40 -26.96 -16.41
N ALA A 335 23.49 -25.62 -16.26
CA ALA A 335 24.75 -24.90 -16.16
C ALA A 335 25.58 -25.34 -14.94
N LEU A 336 24.93 -25.51 -13.78
CA LEU A 336 25.60 -25.94 -12.54
C LEU A 336 25.71 -27.46 -12.39
N ARG A 337 25.02 -28.24 -13.24
CA ARG A 337 24.89 -29.70 -13.15
C ARG A 337 24.38 -30.17 -11.79
N ILE A 338 23.37 -29.48 -11.27
CA ILE A 338 22.76 -29.76 -9.96
C ILE A 338 21.36 -30.35 -10.09
N GLY A 339 21.00 -31.20 -9.13
CA GLY A 339 19.66 -31.76 -9.00
C GLY A 339 18.83 -31.06 -7.93
N ASN A 340 17.65 -31.62 -7.66
CA ASN A 340 16.75 -31.12 -6.62
C ASN A 340 17.31 -31.28 -5.21
N TYR A 341 18.18 -32.27 -4.99
CA TYR A 341 18.81 -32.50 -3.69
C TYR A 341 19.78 -31.35 -3.35
N GLU A 342 20.70 -31.06 -4.27
CA GLU A 342 21.69 -29.99 -4.11
C GLU A 342 21.01 -28.63 -3.97
N LYS A 343 19.98 -28.35 -4.77
CA LYS A 343 19.24 -27.09 -4.66
C LYS A 343 18.66 -26.86 -3.28
N ARG A 344 17.98 -27.86 -2.70
CA ARG A 344 17.44 -27.73 -1.34
C ARG A 344 18.55 -27.64 -0.30
N TRP A 345 19.63 -28.39 -0.47
CA TRP A 345 20.76 -28.37 0.45
C TRP A 345 21.44 -26.99 0.51
N PHE A 346 21.58 -26.34 -0.65
CA PHE A 346 22.17 -25.00 -0.77
C PHE A 346 21.14 -23.86 -0.76
N GLU A 347 19.86 -24.17 -0.52
CA GLU A 347 18.74 -23.20 -0.58
C GLU A 347 18.67 -22.40 -1.89
N LEU A 348 19.10 -22.99 -3.01
CA LEU A 348 19.04 -22.39 -4.34
C LEU A 348 17.63 -22.44 -4.95
N ASP A 349 16.61 -22.80 -4.18
CA ASP A 349 15.21 -22.87 -4.58
C ASP A 349 14.30 -21.87 -3.84
N CYS A 350 14.91 -20.95 -3.11
CA CYS A 350 14.29 -19.81 -2.43
C CYS A 350 15.24 -18.60 -2.39
N LEU A 351 14.69 -17.42 -2.10
CA LEU A 351 15.45 -16.17 -2.03
C LEU A 351 16.48 -16.16 -0.90
N SER A 352 16.22 -16.87 0.21
CA SER A 352 17.09 -16.88 1.40
C SER A 352 18.51 -17.36 1.10
N GLY A 353 18.67 -18.38 0.25
CA GLY A 353 19.99 -18.89 -0.13
C GLY A 353 20.85 -17.84 -0.82
N PHE A 354 20.23 -16.99 -1.65
CA PHE A 354 20.90 -15.88 -2.33
C PHE A 354 21.09 -14.67 -1.41
N ALA A 355 20.12 -14.37 -0.55
CA ALA A 355 20.14 -13.24 0.37
C ALA A 355 21.16 -13.37 1.51
N HIS A 356 21.46 -14.61 1.94
CA HIS A 356 22.37 -14.87 3.06
C HIS A 356 23.77 -15.33 2.63
N SER A 357 24.07 -15.32 1.34
CA SER A 357 25.38 -15.69 0.78
C SER A 357 25.96 -14.53 -0.04
N ASP A 358 27.24 -14.67 -0.40
CA ASP A 358 27.96 -13.78 -1.31
C ASP A 358 27.79 -14.18 -2.78
N LEU A 359 26.91 -15.14 -3.09
CA LEU A 359 26.70 -15.65 -4.45
C LEU A 359 26.36 -14.52 -5.44
N CYS A 360 25.44 -13.62 -5.04
CA CYS A 360 25.07 -12.49 -5.89
C CYS A 360 26.14 -11.40 -5.96
N GLU A 361 27.20 -11.45 -5.15
CA GLU A 361 28.33 -10.50 -5.20
C GLU A 361 29.50 -11.03 -6.05
N ASP A 362 29.59 -12.36 -6.25
CA ASP A 362 30.64 -12.98 -7.07
C ASP A 362 30.42 -12.72 -8.57
N PRO A 363 31.37 -12.07 -9.28
CA PRO A 363 31.20 -11.73 -10.69
C PRO A 363 31.01 -12.95 -11.61
N ARG A 364 31.65 -14.09 -11.32
CA ARG A 364 31.51 -15.29 -12.16
C ARG A 364 30.13 -15.92 -11.99
N PHE A 365 29.60 -15.91 -10.77
CA PHE A 365 28.25 -16.36 -10.51
C PHE A 365 27.21 -15.43 -11.13
N GLN A 366 27.43 -14.11 -11.11
CA GLN A 366 26.58 -13.15 -11.83
C GLN A 366 26.55 -13.43 -13.34
N GLU A 367 27.71 -13.64 -13.98
CA GLU A 367 27.78 -14.03 -15.40
C GLU A 367 26.97 -15.32 -15.68
N LEU A 368 27.06 -16.30 -14.78
CA LEU A 368 26.26 -17.53 -14.87
C LEU A 368 24.75 -17.24 -14.76
N LEU A 369 24.33 -16.43 -13.79
CA LEU A 369 22.93 -16.03 -13.63
C LEU A 369 22.41 -15.30 -14.88
N GLU A 370 23.17 -14.33 -15.40
CA GLU A 370 22.81 -13.60 -16.62
C GLU A 370 22.63 -14.54 -17.82
N SER A 371 23.57 -15.47 -18.02
CA SER A 371 23.49 -16.47 -19.10
C SER A 371 22.25 -17.37 -18.99
N CYS A 372 21.72 -17.55 -17.78
CA CYS A 372 20.51 -18.32 -17.50
C CYS A 372 19.22 -17.46 -17.58
N GLY A 373 19.33 -16.14 -17.74
CA GLY A 373 18.19 -15.21 -17.68
C GLY A 373 17.75 -14.83 -16.26
N LEU A 374 18.67 -14.93 -15.28
CA LEU A 374 18.44 -14.69 -13.86
C LEU A 374 19.02 -13.35 -13.36
N ALA A 375 19.30 -12.40 -14.25
CA ALA A 375 19.84 -11.09 -13.87
C ALA A 375 18.94 -10.35 -12.86
N ASP A 376 17.62 -10.52 -12.99
CA ASP A 376 16.60 -9.99 -12.09
C ASP A 376 16.78 -10.45 -10.63
N LEU A 377 17.31 -11.66 -10.41
CA LEU A 377 17.58 -12.17 -9.07
C LEU A 377 18.69 -11.38 -8.36
N THR A 378 19.75 -11.04 -9.08
CA THR A 378 20.84 -10.19 -8.56
C THR A 378 20.30 -8.82 -8.17
N LYS A 379 19.47 -8.22 -9.03
CA LYS A 379 18.80 -6.95 -8.74
C LYS A 379 17.93 -7.04 -7.48
N MET A 380 17.13 -8.10 -7.36
CA MET A 380 16.28 -8.34 -6.19
C MET A 380 17.10 -8.42 -4.89
N VAL A 381 18.24 -9.11 -4.90
CA VAL A 381 19.07 -9.35 -3.72
C VAL A 381 19.90 -8.13 -3.34
N LEU A 382 20.54 -7.47 -4.30
CA LEU A 382 21.49 -6.39 -4.02
C LEU A 382 20.83 -5.01 -3.92
N GLU A 383 19.73 -4.77 -4.61
CA GLU A 383 19.09 -3.45 -4.70
C GLU A 383 17.80 -3.38 -3.89
N GLU A 384 16.88 -4.34 -4.09
CA GLU A 384 15.54 -4.25 -3.50
C GLU A 384 15.48 -4.76 -2.06
N LEU A 385 16.01 -5.95 -1.78
CA LEU A 385 15.91 -6.58 -0.48
C LEU A 385 16.46 -5.70 0.68
N PRO A 386 17.61 -5.01 0.54
CA PRO A 386 18.12 -4.12 1.59
C PRO A 386 17.21 -2.92 1.91
N LEU A 387 16.38 -2.49 0.95
CA LEU A 387 15.41 -1.41 1.17
C LEU A 387 14.24 -1.87 2.03
N VAL A 388 13.91 -3.17 1.94
CA VAL A 388 12.72 -3.76 2.54
C VAL A 388 12.99 -4.36 3.92
N LEU A 389 14.21 -4.85 4.20
CA LEU A 389 14.59 -5.46 5.49
C LEU A 389 14.77 -4.47 6.66
N LYS A 390 14.48 -3.18 6.47
CA LYS A 390 14.41 -2.24 7.59
C LYS A 390 13.13 -2.49 8.37
N GLU A 391 13.23 -3.29 9.44
CA GLU A 391 12.10 -3.52 10.35
C GLU A 391 11.55 -2.19 10.90
N ASP A 392 10.35 -1.82 10.47
CA ASP A 392 9.56 -0.75 11.07
C ASP A 392 8.69 -1.34 12.18
N GLN A 393 8.65 -0.69 13.35
CA GLN A 393 7.76 -1.03 14.46
C GLN A 393 6.29 -1.10 14.02
N ARG A 394 5.90 -0.32 13.01
CA ARG A 394 4.55 -0.40 12.41
C ARG A 394 4.27 -1.74 11.75
N HIS A 395 5.27 -2.35 11.12
CA HIS A 395 5.14 -3.65 10.50
C HIS A 395 4.88 -4.74 11.57
N LEU A 396 5.65 -4.73 12.65
CA LEU A 396 5.50 -5.67 13.76
C LEU A 396 4.12 -5.57 14.42
N HIS A 397 3.63 -4.34 14.69
CA HIS A 397 2.28 -4.16 15.23
C HIS A 397 1.19 -4.63 14.23
N GLY A 398 1.38 -4.41 12.92
CA GLY A 398 0.45 -4.91 11.91
C GLY A 398 0.37 -6.44 11.89
N LEU A 399 1.50 -7.14 12.06
CA LEU A 399 1.53 -8.60 12.20
C LEU A 399 0.84 -9.08 13.49
N GLU A 400 0.97 -8.34 14.59
CA GLU A 400 0.24 -8.62 15.83
C GLU A 400 -1.28 -8.48 15.63
N VAL A 401 -1.71 -7.42 14.95
CA VAL A 401 -3.13 -7.24 14.57
C VAL A 401 -3.62 -8.38 13.69
N ARG A 402 -2.84 -8.81 12.70
CA ARG A 402 -3.17 -9.97 11.86
C ARG A 402 -3.38 -11.22 12.71
N LYS A 403 -2.50 -11.49 13.68
CA LYS A 403 -2.63 -12.64 14.58
C LYS A 403 -3.92 -12.57 15.38
N ILE A 404 -4.28 -11.39 15.91
CA ILE A 404 -5.53 -11.18 16.65
C ILE A 404 -6.74 -11.42 15.74
N LEU A 405 -6.70 -10.95 14.49
CA LEU A 405 -7.74 -11.19 13.50
C LEU A 405 -7.92 -12.68 13.20
N MET A 406 -6.83 -13.42 13.05
CA MET A 406 -6.85 -14.87 12.84
C MET A 406 -7.44 -15.63 14.04
N GLU A 407 -7.19 -15.18 15.27
CA GLU A 407 -7.74 -15.79 16.49
C GLU A 407 -9.24 -15.51 16.68
N GLN A 408 -9.74 -14.39 16.15
CA GLN A 408 -11.15 -14.01 16.18
C GLN A 408 -11.90 -14.68 15.01
N SER A 409 -12.38 -15.90 15.25
CA SER A 409 -13.16 -16.82 14.37
C SER A 409 -14.17 -16.27 13.33
N ARG A 410 -14.48 -14.97 13.29
CA ARG A 410 -15.24 -14.31 12.21
C ARG A 410 -14.45 -14.12 10.92
N PHE A 411 -13.12 -14.25 10.96
CA PHE A 411 -12.23 -14.08 9.78
C PHE A 411 -11.55 -15.38 9.35
N SER A 412 -11.78 -16.48 10.06
CA SER A 412 -11.39 -17.82 9.60
C SER A 412 -12.52 -18.39 8.75
N VAL A 413 -12.27 -18.63 7.46
CA VAL A 413 -13.08 -19.60 6.72
C VAL A 413 -12.92 -20.91 7.48
N ALA A 414 -14.01 -21.40 8.08
CA ALA A 414 -13.97 -22.67 8.76
C ALA A 414 -13.53 -23.72 7.74
N ASP A 415 -12.36 -24.32 7.96
CA ASP A 415 -12.04 -25.63 7.43
C ASP A 415 -13.04 -26.59 8.08
N GLU A 416 -14.28 -26.61 7.58
CA GLU A 416 -15.22 -27.69 7.83
C GLU A 416 -14.75 -28.89 6.99
N ASP A 417 -13.81 -29.60 7.61
CA ASP A 417 -13.40 -31.01 7.50
C ASP A 417 -12.77 -31.54 6.18
N ALA A 418 -11.49 -31.93 6.34
CA ALA A 418 -10.96 -33.31 6.31
C ALA A 418 -11.62 -34.36 5.39
#